data_AF-A0A812VDE6-F1
#
_entry.id   AF-A0A812VDE6-F1
#
_cell.length_a   1.000
_cell.length_b   1.000
_cell.length_c   1.000
_cell.angle_alpha   90.00
_cell.angle_beta   90.00
_cell.angle_gamma   90.00
#
_symmetry.space_group_name_H-M   'P 1'
#
loop_
_entity.id
_entity.type
_entity.pdbx_description
1 polymer ?
#
loop_
_entity_poly.entity_id
_entity_poly.type
_entity_poly.pdbx_seq_one_letter_code
_entity_poly.pdbx_strand_id
1 'polypeptide(L)'
;ANDIWLVGSVVFFLVCLVTNLTVVLETCYLNWIVGLGLFLSLLAWIVFQGYISGLHGVVVTSEFYGSMQRLLGCPMIYLLVLTSTAMALMADIHTKGIKCSFFPTVLHQ
;
A
#
# COMPACT_ATOMS: atom_id res chain seq x y z
N ALA A 1 -3.15 -20.65 -13.86
CA ALA A 1 -3.74 -20.65 -12.50
C ALA A 1 -2.91 -19.85 -11.50
N ASN A 2 -1.58 -19.93 -11.48
CA ASN A 2 -0.75 -19.14 -10.52
C ASN A 2 -0.76 -17.62 -10.73
N ASP A 3 -1.14 -17.12 -11.92
CA ASP A 3 -1.06 -15.68 -12.20
C ASP A 3 -2.16 -14.87 -11.50
N ILE A 4 -3.33 -15.45 -11.26
CA ILE A 4 -4.43 -14.74 -10.59
C ILE A 4 -4.09 -14.43 -9.13
N TRP A 5 -3.35 -15.32 -8.47
CA TRP A 5 -2.89 -15.15 -7.10
C TRP A 5 -1.82 -14.07 -6.98
N LEU A 6 -0.92 -13.99 -7.97
CA LEU A 6 0.04 -12.89 -8.07
C LEU A 6 -0.68 -11.54 -8.23
N VAL A 7 -1.66 -11.47 -9.14
CA VAL A 7 -2.50 -10.27 -9.33
C VAL A 7 -3.22 -9.91 -8.04
N GLY A 8 -3.81 -10.90 -7.35
CA GLY A 8 -4.44 -10.71 -6.05
C GLY A 8 -3.50 -10.11 -5.00
N SER A 9 -2.27 -10.62 -4.91
CA SER A 9 -1.25 -10.06 -4.01
C SER A 9 -0.85 -8.62 -4.37
N VAL A 10 -0.73 -8.29 -5.66
CA VAL A 10 -0.43 -6.92 -6.11
C VAL A 10 -1.60 -5.98 -5.77
N VAL A 11 -2.84 -6.39 -6.02
CA VAL A 11 -4.02 -5.60 -5.68
C VAL A 11 -4.15 -5.41 -4.17
N PHE A 12 -3.89 -6.46 -3.38
CA PHE A 12 -3.91 -6.36 -1.93
C PHE A 12 -2.82 -5.40 -1.42
N PHE A 13 -1.61 -5.47 -1.98
CA PHE A 13 -0.55 -4.52 -1.69
C PHE A 13 -0.95 -3.07 -1.99
N LEU A 14 -1.58 -2.86 -3.15
CA LEU A 14 -2.11 -1.56 -3.55
C LEU A 14 -3.11 -1.00 -2.55
N VAL A 15 -4.05 -1.82 -2.10
CA VAL A 15 -5.02 -1.41 -1.09
C VAL A 15 -4.31 -1.02 0.20
N CYS A 16 -3.36 -1.82 0.70
CA CYS A 16 -2.58 -1.48 1.90
C CYS A 16 -1.80 -0.17 1.75
N LEU A 17 -1.23 0.08 0.56
CA LEU A 17 -0.44 1.28 0.30
C LEU A 17 -1.34 2.52 0.21
N VAL A 18 -2.44 2.44 -0.53
CA VAL A 18 -3.42 3.53 -0.66
C VAL A 18 -4.02 3.86 0.70
N THR A 19 -4.46 2.88 1.49
CA THR A 19 -5.06 3.15 2.81
C THR A 19 -4.06 3.79 3.77
N ASN A 20 -2.80 3.32 3.80
CA ASN A 20 -1.75 3.92 4.60
C ASN A 20 -1.48 5.38 4.17
N LEU A 21 -1.44 5.67 2.86
CA LEU A 21 -1.26 7.04 2.35
C LEU A 21 -2.49 7.92 2.61
N THR A 22 -3.71 7.39 2.54
CA THR A 22 -4.92 8.11 2.93
C THR A 22 -4.86 8.48 4.40
N VAL A 23 -4.41 7.58 5.29
CA VAL A 23 -4.18 7.91 6.71
C VAL A 23 -3.20 9.08 6.82
N VAL A 24 -2.08 9.06 6.10
CA VAL A 24 -1.14 10.20 6.08
C VAL A 24 -1.82 11.50 5.64
N LEU A 25 -2.68 11.46 4.61
CA LEU A 25 -3.39 12.63 4.11
C LEU A 25 -4.49 13.14 5.06
N GLU A 26 -5.11 12.25 5.85
CA GLU A 26 -6.14 12.61 6.84
C GLU A 26 -5.56 13.07 8.18
N THR A 27 -4.32 12.68 8.49
CA THR A 27 -3.72 12.99 9.80
C THR A 27 -3.18 14.41 9.83
N CYS A 28 -3.76 15.29 10.66
CA CYS A 28 -3.30 16.68 10.80
C CYS A 28 -1.93 16.79 11.52
N TYR A 29 -1.59 15.84 12.38
CA TYR A 29 -0.34 15.83 13.15
C TYR A 29 0.40 14.51 12.98
N LEU A 30 1.48 14.53 12.20
CA LEU A 30 2.34 13.37 11.97
C LEU A 30 3.31 13.16 13.13
N ASN A 31 2.88 12.39 14.12
CA ASN A 31 3.72 11.97 15.22
C ASN A 31 4.56 10.73 14.86
N TRP A 32 5.67 10.53 15.57
CA TRP A 32 6.53 9.34 15.41
C TRP A 32 5.76 8.02 15.56
N ILE A 33 4.71 8.00 16.39
CA ILE A 33 3.81 6.84 16.58
C ILE A 33 3.08 6.49 15.28
N VAL A 34 2.61 7.51 14.55
CA VAL A 34 1.93 7.32 13.26
C VAL A 34 2.92 6.76 12.24
N GLY A 35 4.14 7.32 12.19
CA GLY A 35 5.21 6.79 11.34
C GLY A 35 5.54 5.33 11.64
N LEU A 36 5.63 4.96 12.92
CA LEU A 36 5.87 3.58 13.35
C LEU A 36 4.71 2.66 12.96
N GLY A 37 3.46 3.10 13.12
CA GLY A 37 2.28 2.33 12.71
C GLY A 37 2.24 2.08 11.20
N LEU A 38 2.55 3.09 10.38
CA LEU A 38 2.63 2.96 8.92
C LEU A 38 3.75 1.99 8.51
N PHE A 39 4.92 2.11 9.14
CA PHE A 39 6.04 1.22 8.89
C PHE A 39 5.72 -0.23 9.27
N LEU A 40 5.15 -0.47 10.45
CA LEU A 40 4.76 -1.81 10.90
C LEU A 40 3.65 -2.41 10.02
N SER A 41 2.73 -1.61 9.51
CA SER A 41 1.67 -2.04 8.59
C SER A 41 2.26 -2.59 7.28
N LEU A 42 3.20 -1.85 6.66
CA LEU A 42 3.89 -2.30 5.46
C LEU A 42 4.80 -3.51 5.72
N LEU A 43 5.50 -3.51 6.86
CA LEU A 43 6.37 -4.62 7.25
C LEU A 43 5.56 -5.90 7.50
N ALA A 44 4.40 -5.78 8.16
CA ALA A 44 3.50 -6.91 8.39
C ALA A 44 3.02 -7.53 7.07
N TRP A 45 2.68 -6.70 6.07
CA TRP A 45 2.33 -7.19 4.74
C TRP A 45 3.48 -7.98 4.10
N ILE A 46 4.71 -7.45 4.13
CA ILE A 46 5.91 -8.12 3.56
C ILE A 46 6.16 -9.45 4.26
N VAL A 47 6.11 -9.48 5.60
CA VAL A 47 6.32 -10.70 6.39
C VAL A 47 5.24 -11.75 6.08
N PHE A 48 3.98 -11.32 5.99
CA PHE A 48 2.86 -12.22 5.69
C PHE A 48 2.95 -12.79 4.27
N GLN A 49 3.22 -11.96 3.26
CA GLN A 49 3.42 -12.41 1.89
C GLN A 49 4.66 -13.32 1.77
N GLY A 50 5.75 -13.00 2.47
CA GLY A 50 6.95 -13.84 2.55
C GLY A 50 6.66 -15.22 3.16
N TYR A 51 5.92 -15.25 4.26
CA TYR A 51 5.50 -16.51 4.90
C TYR A 51 4.64 -17.37 3.98
N ILE A 52 3.60 -16.80 3.37
CA ILE A 52 2.68 -17.52 2.46
C ILE A 52 3.39 -17.99 1.19
N SER A 53 4.32 -17.20 0.66
CA SER A 53 5.07 -17.54 -0.56
C SER A 53 6.15 -18.62 -0.37
N GLY A 54 6.36 -19.08 0.88
CA GLY A 54 7.29 -20.16 1.20
C GLY A 54 8.73 -19.71 1.44
N LEU A 55 8.96 -18.44 1.80
CA LEU A 55 10.30 -17.88 1.99
C LEU A 55 11.05 -18.52 3.18
N HIS A 56 10.32 -19.13 4.13
CA HIS A 56 10.87 -19.78 5.33
C HIS A 56 10.62 -21.30 5.40
N GLY A 57 10.27 -21.96 4.29
CA GLY A 57 10.12 -23.43 4.25
C GLY A 57 8.75 -23.91 3.78
N VAL A 58 8.09 -24.77 4.57
CA VAL A 58 6.86 -25.50 4.17
C VAL A 58 5.83 -24.53 3.60
N VAL A 59 5.50 -24.75 2.33
CA VAL A 59 4.57 -23.93 1.57
C VAL A 59 3.18 -24.14 2.16
N VAL A 60 2.66 -23.12 2.84
CA VAL A 60 1.31 -23.17 3.45
C VAL A 60 0.23 -23.31 2.38
N THR A 61 0.45 -22.68 1.21
CA THR A 61 -0.48 -22.69 0.08
C THR A 61 0.31 -22.83 -1.23
N SER A 62 0.16 -23.95 -1.92
CA SER A 62 0.87 -24.24 -3.19
C SER A 62 0.63 -23.19 -4.28
N GLU A 63 -0.50 -22.48 -4.20
CA GLU A 63 -0.93 -21.44 -5.14
C GLU A 63 -0.09 -20.16 -5.07
N PHE A 64 0.49 -19.86 -3.90
CA PHE A 64 1.33 -18.67 -3.69
C PHE A 64 2.82 -18.95 -3.78
N TYR A 65 3.21 -20.19 -4.10
CA TYR A 65 4.61 -20.59 -4.12
C TYR A 65 5.44 -19.73 -5.08
N GLY A 66 6.49 -19.10 -4.54
CA GLY A 66 7.39 -18.25 -5.33
C GLY A 66 6.76 -16.94 -5.82
N SER A 67 5.54 -16.59 -5.37
CA SER A 67 4.88 -15.32 -5.75
C SER A 67 5.69 -14.10 -5.34
N MET A 68 6.32 -14.12 -4.16
CA MET A 68 7.17 -13.02 -3.67
C MET A 68 8.41 -12.82 -4.55
N GLN A 69 9.07 -13.90 -4.97
CA GLN A 69 10.23 -13.81 -5.87
C GLN A 69 9.84 -13.22 -7.23
N ARG A 70 8.68 -13.61 -7.77
CA ARG A 70 8.15 -13.05 -9.02
C ARG A 70 7.74 -11.58 -8.89
N LEU A 71 7.14 -11.22 -7.75
CA LEU A 71 6.74 -9.86 -7.44
C LEU A 71 7.97 -8.94 -7.36
N LEU A 72 9.02 -9.39 -6.66
CA LEU A 72 10.26 -8.64 -6.53
C LEU A 72 11.09 -8.59 -7.81
N GLY A 73 11.04 -9.65 -8.62
CA GLY A 73 11.81 -9.78 -9.86
C GLY A 73 11.21 -9.05 -11.08
N CYS A 74 9.98 -8.54 -10.99
CA CYS A 74 9.31 -7.88 -12.11
C CYS A 74 9.29 -6.35 -11.93
N PRO A 75 10.17 -5.58 -12.62
CA PRO A 75 10.24 -4.13 -12.46
C PRO A 75 8.95 -3.39 -12.87
N MET A 76 8.18 -3.97 -13.81
CA MET A 76 6.90 -3.39 -14.23
C MET A 76 5.87 -3.31 -13.11
N ILE A 77 5.91 -4.23 -12.13
CA ILE A 77 4.96 -4.23 -11.02
C ILE A 77 5.16 -2.97 -10.16
N TYR A 78 6.40 -2.55 -9.92
CA TYR A 78 6.65 -1.32 -9.17
C TYR A 78 6.15 -0.06 -9.88
N LEU A 79 6.31 0.01 -11.20
CA LEU A 79 5.77 1.11 -12.00
C LEU A 79 4.23 1.14 -11.95
N LEU A 80 3.60 -0.02 -12.07
CA LEU A 80 2.15 -0.15 -11.92
C LEU A 80 1.71 0.29 -10.52
N VAL A 81 2.43 -0.13 -9.48
CA VAL A 81 2.12 0.24 -8.10
C VAL A 81 2.22 1.75 -7.90
N LEU A 82 3.31 2.36 -8.36
CA LEU A 82 3.53 3.80 -8.23
C LEU A 82 2.47 4.61 -8.99
N THR A 83 2.17 4.24 -10.24
CA THR A 83 1.21 4.98 -11.08
C THR A 83 -0.22 4.84 -10.57
N SER A 84 -0.65 3.64 -10.16
CA SER A 84 -2.01 3.41 -9.64
C SER A 84 -2.24 4.06 -8.28
N THR A 85 -1.25 4.02 -7.38
CA THR A 85 -1.33 4.73 -6.09
C THR A 85 -1.40 6.24 -6.27
N ALA A 86 -0.59 6.80 -7.16
CA ALA A 86 -0.63 8.22 -7.49
C ALA A 86 -2.00 8.64 -8.06
N MET A 87 -2.55 7.87 -9.00
CA MET A 87 -3.88 8.16 -9.57
C MET A 87 -5.00 8.04 -8.54
N ALA A 88 -4.95 7.05 -7.64
CA ALA A 88 -5.96 6.88 -6.59
C ALA A 88 -6.00 8.07 -5.63
N LEU A 89 -4.83 8.58 -5.23
CA LEU A 89 -4.71 9.68 -4.26
C LEU A 89 -4.92 11.06 -4.89
N MET A 90 -4.74 11.19 -6.20
CA MET A 90 -4.87 12.47 -6.90
C MET A 90 -6.26 13.10 -6.66
N ALA A 91 -7.33 12.31 -6.70
CA ALA A 91 -8.69 12.80 -6.45
C ALA A 91 -8.88 13.33 -5.00
N ASP A 92 -8.36 12.60 -4.01
CA ASP A 92 -8.44 12.99 -2.60
C ASP A 92 -7.63 14.26 -2.33
N ILE A 93 -6.43 14.36 -2.90
CA ILE A 93 -5.57 15.54 -2.76
C ILE A 93 -6.22 16.77 -3.40
N HIS A 94 -6.78 16.64 -4.61
CA HIS A 94 -7.46 17.77 -5.27
C HIS A 94 -8.68 18.24 -4.50
N THR A 95 -9.54 17.33 -4.05
CA THR A 95 -10.74 17.70 -3.30
C THR A 95 -10.41 18.35 -1.96
N LYS A 96 -9.39 17.87 -1.25
CA LYS A 96 -8.89 18.49 -0.01
C LYS A 96 -8.24 19.84 -0.27
N GLY A 97 -7.40 19.95 -1.29
CA GLY A 97 -6.74 21.20 -1.67
C GLY A 97 -7.74 22.31 -1.98
N ILE A 98 -8.81 21.99 -2.72
CA ILE A 98 -9.91 22.92 -3.00
C ILE A 98 -10.62 23.32 -1.70
N LYS A 99 -10.97 22.37 -0.83
CA LYS A 99 -11.62 22.69 0.45
C LYS A 99 -10.77 23.61 1.32
N CYS A 100 -9.48 23.34 1.46
CA CYS A 100 -8.59 24.17 2.26
C CYS A 100 -8.42 25.59 1.68
N SER A 101 -8.43 25.72 0.35
CA SER A 101 -8.20 27.00 -0.32
C SER A 101 -9.45 27.89 -0.36
N PHE A 102 -10.62 27.30 -0.59
CA PHE A 102 -11.87 28.06 -0.82
C PHE A 102 -12.80 28.08 0.41
N PHE A 103 -12.65 27.14 1.34
CA PHE A 103 -13.46 27.04 2.56
C PHE A 103 -12.58 26.81 3.79
N PRO A 104 -11.74 27.79 4.17
CA PRO A 104 -10.90 27.65 5.34
C PRO A 104 -11.78 27.45 6.59
N THR A 105 -11.63 26.30 7.24
CA THR A 105 -12.24 26.05 8.54
C THR A 105 -11.36 26.66 9.63
N VAL A 106 -11.92 26.92 10.81
CA VAL A 106 -11.23 27.58 11.95
C VAL A 106 -9.96 26.83 12.40
N LEU A 107 -9.84 25.54 12.06
CA LEU A 107 -8.66 24.68 12.31
C LEU A 107 -7.49 24.92 11.34
N HIS A 108 -7.66 25.75 10.31
CA HIS A 108 -6.64 26.05 9.29
C HIS A 108 -6.09 27.48 9.37
N GLN A 109 -6.52 28.28 10.37
CA GLN A 109 -5.85 29.52 10.77
C GLN A 109 -4.74 29.24 11.78
#